data_AF-A0A935KHU8-F1
#
_entry.id   AF-A0A935KHU8-F1
#
_cell.length_a   1.000
_cell.length_b   1.000
_cell.length_c   1.000
_cell.angle_alpha   90.00
_cell.angle_beta   90.00
_cell.angle_gamma   90.00
#
_symmetry.space_group_name_H-M   'P 1'
#
loop_
_entity.id
_entity.type
_entity.pdbx_description
1 polymer ?
#
loop_
_entity_poly.entity_id
_entity_poly.type
_entity_poly.pdbx_seq_one_letter_code
_entity_poly.pdbx_strand_id
1 'polypeptide(L)'
;MKSVKFVWLGLILFLSSQIFAQDILYGSRTPSLFDDKSLPVIEENSSSLFFDNFNGDNSVAGLQARGYTVLNVDGGGITDPWFQPTGAQFPAYEGPIAGYVAANFNGANGFLIDQWLISPQITVNAGDTLSFWHRSIINTPFDDSIYVRLSTTAGITPGDFDITWGRYLVSKTGWARWTGVMPISGTVRFAIQYYLTDGGVIGNYSDFLESICLRLYQLRLQLLQEFRLFTTQQMY
;
A
#
# COMPACT_ATOMS: atom_id res chain seq x y z
N MET A 1 0.37 69.91 12.68
CA MET A 1 1.41 68.85 12.58
C MET A 1 0.73 67.51 12.79
N LYS A 2 0.68 66.64 11.77
CA LYS A 2 0.01 65.33 11.80
C LYS A 2 1.01 64.27 12.28
N SER A 3 0.67 63.47 13.30
CA SER A 3 1.56 62.41 13.79
C SER A 3 1.52 61.19 12.86
N VAL A 4 2.67 60.81 12.32
CA VAL A 4 2.84 59.56 11.56
C VAL A 4 3.05 58.41 12.55
N LYS A 5 2.18 57.41 12.53
CA LYS A 5 2.37 56.16 13.29
C LYS A 5 3.13 55.17 12.42
N PHE A 6 4.34 54.80 12.84
CA PHE A 6 5.11 53.72 12.26
C PHE A 6 4.48 52.38 12.64
N VAL A 7 4.11 51.57 11.65
CA VAL A 7 3.68 50.18 11.85
C VAL A 7 4.87 49.27 11.54
N TRP A 8 5.31 48.52 12.56
CA TRP A 8 6.32 47.48 12.42
C TRP A 8 5.69 46.22 11.81
N LEU A 9 6.15 45.79 10.64
CA LEU A 9 5.79 44.50 10.05
C LEU A 9 6.84 43.48 10.48
N GLY A 10 6.52 42.62 11.44
CA GLY A 10 7.38 41.52 11.88
C GLY A 10 7.36 40.37 10.87
N LEU A 11 8.49 40.10 10.22
CA LEU A 11 8.71 38.95 9.34
C LEU A 11 8.96 37.70 10.21
N ILE A 12 8.03 36.74 10.25
CA ILE A 12 8.22 35.46 10.95
C ILE A 12 8.80 34.43 9.97
N LEU A 13 10.08 34.10 10.13
CA LEU A 13 10.75 32.99 9.46
C LEU A 13 10.43 31.68 10.20
N PHE A 14 9.70 30.78 9.54
CA PHE A 14 9.54 29.39 10.01
C PHE A 14 10.71 28.55 9.48
N LEU A 15 11.71 28.26 10.34
CA LEU A 15 12.65 27.17 10.10
C LEU A 15 12.03 25.88 10.67
N SER A 16 11.64 24.95 9.79
CA SER A 16 11.27 23.59 10.20
C SER A 16 12.53 22.73 10.28
N SER A 17 12.93 22.33 11.48
CA SER A 17 13.94 21.29 11.67
C SER A 17 13.27 19.91 11.52
N GLN A 18 13.60 19.19 10.45
CA GLN A 18 13.27 17.76 10.33
C GLN A 18 14.23 16.99 11.24
N ILE A 19 13.73 16.44 12.35
CA ILE A 19 14.48 15.51 13.19
C ILE A 19 14.38 14.14 12.52
N PHE A 20 15.47 13.67 11.93
CA PHE A 20 15.62 12.27 11.55
C PHE A 20 15.95 11.47 12.82
N ALA A 21 14.97 10.77 13.38
CA ALA A 21 15.25 9.72 14.36
C ALA A 21 15.58 8.43 13.59
N GLN A 22 16.84 8.03 13.62
CA GLN A 22 17.27 6.70 13.19
C GLN A 22 17.27 5.81 14.43
N ASP A 23 16.26 4.96 14.58
CA ASP A 23 16.23 3.99 15.68
C ASP A 23 17.27 2.90 15.42
N ILE A 24 18.37 2.94 16.16
CA ILE A 24 19.32 1.84 16.26
C ILE A 24 18.84 0.94 17.41
N LEU A 25 18.37 -0.26 17.08
CA LEU A 25 17.99 -1.26 18.08
C LEU A 25 19.26 -1.87 18.72
N TYR A 26 19.53 -1.54 19.97
CA TYR A 26 20.48 -2.29 20.80
C TYR A 26 19.70 -3.20 21.77
N GLY A 27 20.04 -4.49 21.79
CA GLY A 27 19.49 -5.44 22.77
C GLY A 27 19.92 -5.06 24.20
N SER A 28 18.96 -4.94 25.11
CA SER A 28 19.20 -4.61 26.52
C SER A 28 19.79 -5.80 27.28
N ARG A 29 20.91 -5.58 27.98
CA ARG A 29 21.47 -6.51 28.99
C ARG A 29 21.44 -5.82 30.35
N THR A 30 20.48 -6.12 31.22
CA THR A 30 20.66 -6.16 32.69
C THR A 30 19.42 -6.71 33.42
N PRO A 31 19.58 -7.30 34.62
CA PRO A 31 18.77 -8.40 35.14
C PRO A 31 17.49 -7.98 35.86
N SER A 32 16.53 -8.92 35.86
CA SER A 32 15.24 -8.88 36.56
C SER A 32 15.35 -8.47 38.03
N LEU A 33 14.71 -7.36 38.39
CA LEU A 33 14.13 -7.14 39.70
C LEU A 33 12.63 -6.94 39.47
N PHE A 34 11.84 -7.89 39.95
CA PHE A 34 10.38 -7.86 39.85
C PHE A 34 9.85 -6.66 40.64
N ASP A 35 9.49 -5.59 39.95
CA ASP A 35 8.46 -4.66 40.40
C ASP A 35 7.24 -4.92 39.51
N ASP A 36 6.29 -5.67 40.04
CA ASP A 36 5.07 -6.15 39.38
C ASP A 36 4.03 -5.03 39.23
N LYS A 37 4.50 -3.80 38.99
CA LYS A 37 3.65 -2.72 38.53
C LYS A 37 3.73 -2.71 37.02
N SER A 38 2.87 -3.53 36.41
CA SER A 38 2.59 -3.41 34.98
C SER A 38 2.31 -1.95 34.68
N LEU A 39 3.26 -1.28 34.02
CA LEU A 39 2.94 -0.09 33.25
C LEU A 39 1.79 -0.53 32.33
N PRO A 40 0.69 0.23 32.23
CA PRO A 40 -0.31 -0.10 31.25
C PRO A 40 0.42 -0.18 29.92
N VAL A 41 0.51 -1.39 29.38
CA VAL A 41 0.81 -1.56 27.97
C VAL A 41 -0.35 -0.83 27.32
N ILE A 42 -0.09 0.37 26.81
CA ILE A 42 -0.97 0.95 25.82
C ILE A 42 -0.72 0.07 24.61
N GLU A 43 -1.35 -1.10 24.60
CA GLU A 43 -1.63 -1.78 23.36
C GLU A 43 -2.52 -0.80 22.63
N GLU A 44 -1.94 -0.03 21.71
CA GLU A 44 -2.74 0.60 20.68
C GLU A 44 -3.47 -0.54 19.99
N ASN A 45 -4.70 -0.76 20.44
CA ASN A 45 -5.60 -1.79 19.96
C ASN A 45 -6.00 -1.39 18.54
N SER A 46 -5.10 -1.64 17.59
CA SER A 46 -5.31 -1.34 16.19
C SER A 46 -6.14 -2.47 15.61
N SER A 47 -7.43 -2.25 15.46
CA SER A 47 -8.28 -3.14 14.67
C SER A 47 -7.98 -2.95 13.18
N SER A 48 -7.50 -3.98 12.49
CA SER A 48 -7.44 -3.97 11.03
C SER A 48 -8.84 -4.16 10.44
N LEU A 49 -9.34 -3.21 9.64
CA LEU A 49 -10.64 -3.35 8.97
C LEU A 49 -10.63 -4.41 7.87
N PHE A 50 -9.47 -4.63 7.26
CA PHE A 50 -9.26 -5.68 6.28
C PHE A 50 -7.82 -6.20 6.40
N PHE A 51 -7.66 -7.50 6.28
CA PHE A 51 -6.34 -8.12 6.28
C PHE A 51 -6.37 -9.37 5.41
N ASP A 52 -5.45 -9.43 4.46
CA ASP A 52 -5.11 -10.64 3.75
C ASP A 52 -3.59 -10.80 3.84
N ASN A 53 -3.14 -12.01 4.09
CA ASN A 53 -1.72 -12.38 4.11
C ASN A 53 -1.35 -13.27 2.92
N PHE A 54 -2.30 -13.64 2.06
CA PHE A 54 -2.03 -14.53 0.91
C PHE A 54 -1.29 -15.82 1.27
N ASN A 55 -1.40 -16.29 2.52
CA ASN A 55 -0.76 -17.55 2.94
C ASN A 55 -1.57 -18.78 2.50
N GLY A 56 -2.78 -18.56 1.97
CA GLY A 56 -3.64 -19.60 1.39
C GLY A 56 -3.50 -19.72 -0.13
N ASP A 57 -4.59 -20.18 -0.76
CA ASP A 57 -4.71 -20.34 -2.21
C ASP A 57 -4.86 -18.98 -2.90
N ASN A 58 -3.89 -18.57 -3.71
CA ASN A 58 -3.91 -17.32 -4.49
C ASN A 58 -4.11 -17.57 -5.99
N SER A 59 -4.61 -18.74 -6.38
CA SER A 59 -5.17 -18.93 -7.71
C SER A 59 -6.31 -17.94 -7.95
N VAL A 60 -6.69 -17.71 -9.21
CA VAL A 60 -7.84 -16.84 -9.53
C VAL A 60 -9.09 -17.29 -8.77
N ALA A 61 -9.34 -18.60 -8.70
CA ALA A 61 -10.47 -19.15 -7.94
C ALA A 61 -10.34 -18.89 -6.42
N GLY A 62 -9.15 -19.07 -5.84
CA GLY A 62 -8.90 -18.80 -4.42
C GLY A 62 -9.05 -17.33 -4.04
N LEU A 63 -8.60 -16.42 -4.91
CA LEU A 63 -8.79 -14.97 -4.78
C LEU A 63 -10.27 -14.60 -4.86
N GLN A 64 -10.98 -15.11 -5.86
CA GLN A 64 -12.42 -14.89 -6.02
C GLN A 64 -13.23 -15.45 -4.84
N ALA A 65 -12.85 -16.61 -4.31
CA ALA A 65 -13.47 -17.18 -3.11
C ALA A 65 -13.28 -16.28 -1.86
N ARG A 66 -12.22 -15.48 -1.81
CA ARG A 66 -12.00 -14.44 -0.78
C ARG A 66 -12.61 -13.08 -1.12
N GLY A 67 -13.34 -12.96 -2.23
CA GLY A 67 -14.06 -11.75 -2.64
C GLY A 67 -13.26 -10.77 -3.49
N TYR A 68 -12.04 -11.13 -3.91
CA TYR A 68 -11.29 -10.35 -4.89
C TYR A 68 -11.93 -10.49 -6.26
N THR A 69 -11.74 -9.47 -7.09
CA THR A 69 -12.04 -9.54 -8.52
C THR A 69 -10.74 -9.43 -9.30
N VAL A 70 -10.53 -10.36 -10.23
CA VAL A 70 -9.35 -10.42 -11.09
C VAL A 70 -9.82 -10.14 -12.51
N LEU A 71 -9.33 -9.06 -13.13
CA LEU A 71 -9.70 -8.69 -14.50
C LEU A 71 -8.49 -8.71 -15.43
N ASN A 72 -8.70 -9.28 -16.62
CA ASN A 72 -7.81 -9.18 -17.77
C ASN A 72 -8.49 -8.28 -18.81
N VAL A 73 -8.19 -6.98 -18.78
CA VAL A 73 -8.85 -5.97 -19.63
C VAL A 73 -8.21 -5.90 -21.01
N ASP A 74 -6.89 -6.12 -21.09
CA ASP A 74 -6.17 -6.21 -22.36
C ASP A 74 -6.57 -7.45 -23.17
N GLY A 75 -7.06 -8.50 -22.50
CA GLY A 75 -7.44 -9.77 -23.10
C GLY A 75 -6.21 -10.58 -23.49
N GLY A 76 -6.39 -11.86 -23.85
CA GLY A 76 -5.24 -12.68 -24.24
C GLY A 76 -4.31 -13.01 -23.06
N GLY A 77 -3.00 -13.05 -23.32
CA GLY A 77 -2.01 -13.64 -22.42
C GLY A 77 -2.00 -15.17 -22.46
N ILE A 78 -0.92 -15.78 -21.98
CA ILE A 78 -0.79 -17.24 -21.78
C ILE A 78 -0.85 -17.63 -20.30
N THR A 79 -0.87 -16.65 -19.40
CA THR A 79 -1.06 -16.83 -17.96
C THR A 79 -2.23 -15.98 -17.49
N ASP A 80 -2.78 -16.33 -16.32
CA ASP A 80 -3.74 -15.48 -15.63
C ASP A 80 -3.14 -14.08 -15.36
N PRO A 81 -3.98 -13.02 -15.36
CA PRO A 81 -3.54 -11.64 -15.11
C PRO A 81 -2.99 -11.45 -13.69
N TRP A 82 -3.53 -12.19 -12.72
CA TRP A 82 -3.02 -12.27 -11.35
C TRP A 82 -3.10 -13.72 -10.87
N PHE A 83 -2.00 -14.27 -10.36
CA PHE A 83 -1.86 -15.70 -10.07
C PHE A 83 -0.99 -15.97 -8.84
N GLN A 84 -1.05 -17.20 -8.31
CA GLN A 84 -0.10 -17.68 -7.31
C GLN A 84 1.17 -18.20 -7.98
N PRO A 85 2.34 -17.62 -7.70
CA PRO A 85 3.61 -18.09 -8.26
C PRO A 85 4.16 -19.26 -7.45
N THR A 86 5.27 -19.84 -7.91
CA THR A 86 5.94 -20.95 -7.21
C THR A 86 6.87 -20.49 -6.10
N GLY A 87 7.28 -19.20 -6.10
CA GLY A 87 8.29 -18.67 -5.18
C GLY A 87 9.74 -18.99 -5.58
N ALA A 88 9.95 -19.59 -6.76
CA ALA A 88 11.29 -19.89 -7.30
C ALA A 88 12.08 -18.62 -7.63
N GLN A 89 11.35 -17.59 -8.06
CA GLN A 89 11.84 -16.26 -8.39
C GLN A 89 12.48 -15.62 -7.15
N PHE A 90 11.74 -15.74 -6.06
CA PHE A 90 12.03 -15.20 -4.77
C PHE A 90 10.99 -15.62 -3.73
N PRO A 91 11.38 -15.70 -2.45
CA PRO A 91 10.43 -15.99 -1.40
C PRO A 91 9.48 -14.81 -1.14
N ALA A 92 8.29 -15.16 -0.68
CA ALA A 92 7.33 -14.24 -0.10
C ALA A 92 7.94 -13.43 1.07
N TYR A 93 7.36 -12.27 1.41
CA TYR A 93 7.86 -11.39 2.47
C TYR A 93 7.87 -12.04 3.87
N GLU A 94 6.88 -12.90 4.15
CA GLU A 94 6.68 -13.72 5.36
C GLU A 94 5.85 -14.96 4.99
N GLY A 95 5.58 -15.91 5.89
CA GLY A 95 4.73 -17.07 5.56
C GLY A 95 5.31 -18.03 4.51
N PRO A 96 4.47 -18.80 3.78
CA PRO A 96 4.93 -19.78 2.78
C PRO A 96 5.70 -19.12 1.63
N ILE A 97 6.62 -19.86 1.02
CA ILE A 97 7.50 -19.34 -0.05
C ILE A 97 6.73 -18.72 -1.23
N ALA A 98 5.55 -19.28 -1.54
CA ALA A 98 4.62 -18.86 -2.59
C ALA A 98 3.41 -18.07 -2.05
N GLY A 99 3.49 -17.54 -0.82
CA GLY A 99 2.40 -16.86 -0.13
C GLY A 99 2.15 -15.44 -0.65
N TYR A 100 2.03 -15.24 -1.95
CA TYR A 100 1.80 -13.93 -2.55
C TYR A 100 1.03 -14.06 -3.86
N VAL A 101 0.56 -12.94 -4.39
CA VAL A 101 -0.09 -12.86 -5.69
C VAL A 101 0.83 -12.13 -6.67
N ALA A 102 0.84 -12.57 -7.91
CA ALA A 102 1.75 -12.07 -8.92
C ALA A 102 1.06 -11.78 -10.24
N ALA A 103 1.61 -10.81 -10.98
CA ALA A 103 1.30 -10.55 -12.38
C ALA A 103 2.63 -10.52 -13.16
N ASN A 104 2.63 -10.80 -14.45
CA ASN A 104 3.85 -10.67 -15.26
C ASN A 104 3.51 -10.41 -16.73
N PHE A 105 4.53 -10.15 -17.53
CA PHE A 105 4.42 -9.85 -18.95
C PHE A 105 3.78 -10.99 -19.78
N ASN A 106 3.73 -12.25 -19.30
CA ASN A 106 3.06 -13.35 -20.02
C ASN A 106 1.54 -13.23 -19.98
N GLY A 107 0.98 -12.43 -19.07
CA GLY A 107 -0.45 -12.12 -19.08
C GLY A 107 -0.84 -11.12 -20.18
N ALA A 108 0.13 -10.50 -20.86
CA ALA A 108 -0.11 -9.40 -21.79
C ALA A 108 -0.79 -9.82 -23.10
N ASN A 109 -1.60 -8.92 -23.65
CA ASN A 109 -2.00 -8.95 -25.05
C ASN A 109 -0.94 -8.30 -25.96
N GLY A 110 0.02 -9.09 -26.40
CA GLY A 110 1.09 -8.57 -27.24
C GLY A 110 1.94 -7.57 -26.44
N PHE A 111 1.79 -6.27 -26.73
CA PHE A 111 2.51 -5.20 -26.02
C PHE A 111 1.69 -4.49 -24.93
N LEU A 112 0.38 -4.75 -24.87
CA LEU A 112 -0.51 -4.11 -23.90
C LEU A 112 -0.66 -5.01 -22.68
N ILE A 113 -0.54 -4.41 -21.51
CA ILE A 113 -0.91 -5.00 -20.22
C ILE A 113 -1.97 -4.10 -19.61
N ASP A 114 -3.12 -4.64 -19.24
CA ASP A 114 -4.16 -3.95 -18.48
C ASP A 114 -4.88 -4.93 -17.54
N GLN A 115 -4.24 -5.21 -16.41
CA GLN A 115 -4.59 -6.31 -15.53
C GLN A 115 -4.87 -5.82 -14.12
N TRP A 116 -6.00 -6.22 -13.54
CA TRP A 116 -6.48 -5.66 -12.28
C TRP A 116 -6.66 -6.72 -11.20
N LEU A 117 -6.13 -6.44 -10.01
CA LEU A 117 -6.51 -7.12 -8.78
C LEU A 117 -7.30 -6.14 -7.93
N ILE A 118 -8.59 -6.42 -7.76
CA ILE A 118 -9.55 -5.58 -7.06
C ILE A 118 -9.87 -6.24 -5.72
N SER A 119 -9.77 -5.48 -4.64
CA SER A 119 -10.08 -5.94 -3.28
C SER A 119 -11.54 -6.36 -3.12
N PRO A 120 -11.88 -7.16 -2.09
CA PRO A 120 -13.24 -7.22 -1.55
C PRO A 120 -13.77 -5.83 -1.18
N GLN A 121 -15.08 -5.73 -0.91
CA GLN A 121 -15.65 -4.50 -0.35
C GLN A 121 -15.15 -4.28 1.07
N ILE A 122 -14.71 -3.06 1.36
CA ILE A 122 -14.17 -2.67 2.66
C ILE A 122 -14.87 -1.37 3.08
N THR A 123 -15.42 -1.34 4.28
CA THR A 123 -15.91 -0.09 4.87
C THR A 123 -14.74 0.65 5.48
N VAL A 124 -14.56 1.92 5.13
CA VAL A 124 -13.49 2.79 5.63
C VAL A 124 -14.05 4.14 6.10
N ASN A 125 -13.23 4.88 6.81
CA ASN A 125 -13.36 6.27 7.20
C ASN A 125 -12.28 7.11 6.50
N ALA A 126 -12.54 8.40 6.29
CA ALA A 126 -11.49 9.31 5.87
C ALA A 126 -10.37 9.38 6.93
N GLY A 127 -9.11 9.35 6.50
CA GLY A 127 -7.93 9.32 7.39
C GLY A 127 -7.38 7.91 7.66
N ASP A 128 -8.13 6.89 7.31
CA ASP A 128 -7.72 5.49 7.37
C ASP A 128 -6.54 5.19 6.45
N THR A 129 -5.72 4.18 6.79
CA THR A 129 -4.51 3.85 6.02
C THR A 129 -4.62 2.53 5.26
N LEU A 130 -4.32 2.54 3.96
CA LEU A 130 -4.05 1.37 3.13
C LEU A 130 -2.55 1.15 3.05
N SER A 131 -2.07 -0.08 3.20
CA SER A 131 -0.68 -0.43 2.94
C SER A 131 -0.55 -1.82 2.32
N PHE A 132 0.52 -2.00 1.56
CA PHE A 132 0.89 -3.29 0.98
C PHE A 132 2.38 -3.32 0.66
N TRP A 133 2.93 -4.53 0.55
CA TRP A 133 4.29 -4.77 0.11
C TRP A 133 4.33 -5.11 -1.38
N HIS A 134 5.37 -4.65 -2.06
CA HIS A 134 5.58 -4.92 -3.47
C HIS A 134 7.06 -5.13 -3.75
N ARG A 135 7.35 -5.92 -4.78
CA ARG A 135 8.70 -6.12 -5.31
C ARG A 135 8.64 -6.67 -6.74
N SER A 136 9.74 -6.45 -7.44
CA SER A 136 10.12 -7.17 -8.65
C SER A 136 11.37 -8.01 -8.32
N ILE A 137 11.97 -8.61 -9.34
CA ILE A 137 13.29 -9.23 -9.19
C ILE A 137 14.34 -8.17 -8.91
N ILE A 138 15.35 -8.57 -8.14
CA ILE A 138 16.48 -7.69 -7.81
C ILE A 138 17.31 -7.43 -9.06
N ASN A 139 17.68 -6.17 -9.31
CA ASN A 139 18.53 -5.74 -10.43
C ASN A 139 17.98 -6.05 -11.83
N THR A 140 16.66 -6.20 -11.99
CA THR A 140 16.06 -6.29 -13.33
C THR A 140 16.23 -4.96 -14.10
N PRO A 141 16.58 -4.99 -15.40
CA PRO A 141 16.66 -3.77 -16.20
C PRO A 141 15.28 -3.20 -16.59
N PHE A 142 14.18 -3.90 -16.27
CA PHE A 142 12.81 -3.50 -16.60
C PHE A 142 12.15 -2.78 -15.42
N ASP A 143 11.57 -1.62 -15.72
CA ASP A 143 10.90 -0.77 -14.74
C ASP A 143 9.40 -1.05 -14.73
N ASP A 144 9.02 -2.15 -14.07
CA ASP A 144 7.62 -2.45 -13.81
C ASP A 144 6.97 -1.37 -12.95
N SER A 145 5.71 -1.05 -13.27
CA SER A 145 4.96 -0.03 -12.57
C SER A 145 3.50 -0.43 -12.39
N ILE A 146 2.92 -0.04 -11.26
CA ILE A 146 1.53 -0.31 -10.92
C ILE A 146 0.77 0.98 -10.63
N TYR A 147 -0.51 1.01 -10.98
CA TYR A 147 -1.43 2.02 -10.47
C TYR A 147 -2.11 1.50 -9.21
N VAL A 148 -2.24 2.36 -8.21
CA VAL A 148 -3.12 2.12 -7.06
C VAL A 148 -4.35 3.00 -7.22
N ARG A 149 -5.51 2.35 -7.23
CA ARG A 149 -6.79 2.97 -7.56
C ARG A 149 -7.82 2.68 -6.48
N LEU A 150 -8.82 3.55 -6.38
CA LEU A 150 -9.91 3.45 -5.43
C LEU A 150 -11.24 3.68 -6.17
N SER A 151 -12.20 2.80 -5.91
CA SER A 151 -13.60 2.98 -6.26
C SER A 151 -14.37 3.40 -5.02
N THR A 152 -14.90 4.62 -5.01
CA THR A 152 -15.70 5.15 -3.90
C THR A 152 -17.14 4.62 -3.88
N THR A 153 -17.56 3.96 -4.96
CA THR A 153 -18.86 3.31 -5.11
C THR A 153 -18.77 1.80 -4.88
N ALA A 154 -17.57 1.29 -4.56
CA ALA A 154 -17.26 -0.13 -4.42
C ALA A 154 -17.59 -0.98 -5.66
N GLY A 155 -17.56 -0.34 -6.83
CA GLY A 155 -17.72 -0.98 -8.13
C GLY A 155 -16.49 -1.81 -8.50
N ILE A 156 -16.64 -2.63 -9.53
CA ILE A 156 -15.64 -3.63 -9.94
C ILE A 156 -15.22 -3.46 -11.39
N THR A 157 -15.82 -2.56 -12.14
CA THR A 157 -15.40 -2.27 -13.51
C THR A 157 -14.32 -1.19 -13.51
N PRO A 158 -13.40 -1.15 -14.49
CA PRO A 158 -12.36 -0.12 -14.55
C PRO A 158 -12.89 1.32 -14.46
N GLY A 159 -14.09 1.57 -15.00
CA GLY A 159 -14.76 2.88 -14.94
C GLY A 159 -15.26 3.29 -13.55
N ASP A 160 -15.41 2.33 -12.62
CA ASP A 160 -15.84 2.60 -11.24
C ASP A 160 -14.70 3.11 -10.36
N PHE A 161 -13.44 3.06 -10.83
CA PHE A 161 -12.25 3.51 -10.09
C PHE A 161 -11.98 4.99 -10.32
N ASP A 162 -12.74 5.81 -9.60
CA ASP A 162 -12.83 7.26 -9.74
C ASP A 162 -11.66 8.02 -9.09
N ILE A 163 -10.89 7.38 -8.21
CA ILE A 163 -9.69 7.95 -7.59
C ILE A 163 -8.45 7.16 -7.98
N THR A 164 -7.39 7.86 -8.40
CA THR A 164 -6.07 7.29 -8.70
C THR A 164 -5.03 7.92 -7.79
N TRP A 165 -4.42 7.13 -6.88
CA TRP A 165 -3.33 7.62 -6.03
C TRP A 165 -2.04 7.84 -6.82
N GLY A 166 -1.89 7.20 -7.97
CA GLY A 166 -0.76 7.41 -8.87
C GLY A 166 -0.24 6.12 -9.47
N ARG A 167 0.81 6.27 -10.29
CA ARG A 167 1.61 5.19 -10.87
C ARG A 167 2.92 5.10 -10.09
N TYR A 168 3.27 3.92 -9.62
CA TYR A 168 4.42 3.67 -8.76
C TYR A 168 5.34 2.63 -9.38
N LEU A 169 6.65 2.89 -9.34
CA LEU A 169 7.64 1.89 -9.71
C LEU A 169 7.69 0.78 -8.67
N VAL A 170 7.75 -0.46 -9.14
CA VAL A 170 7.90 -1.63 -8.27
C VAL A 170 9.36 -1.73 -7.83
N SER A 171 9.60 -2.02 -6.55
CA SER A 171 10.95 -2.07 -5.99
C SER A 171 11.80 -3.20 -6.61
N LYS A 172 13.01 -2.85 -7.06
CA LYS A 172 14.02 -3.75 -7.61
C LYS A 172 15.19 -4.01 -6.66
N THR A 173 15.06 -3.59 -5.41
CA THR A 173 16.09 -3.77 -4.36
C THR A 173 15.62 -4.72 -3.25
N GLY A 174 14.43 -5.30 -3.41
CA GLY A 174 13.77 -6.14 -2.42
C GLY A 174 12.36 -5.65 -2.11
N TRP A 175 11.79 -6.15 -1.03
CA TRP A 175 10.46 -5.76 -0.58
C TRP A 175 10.42 -4.29 -0.16
N ALA A 176 9.48 -3.54 -0.74
CA ALA A 176 9.16 -2.18 -0.34
C ALA A 176 7.68 -2.07 0.04
N ARG A 177 7.36 -1.12 0.91
CA ARG A 177 5.98 -0.88 1.35
C ARG A 177 5.42 0.36 0.66
N TRP A 178 4.23 0.21 0.09
CA TRP A 178 3.39 1.32 -0.31
C TRP A 178 2.39 1.66 0.80
N THR A 179 2.11 2.94 0.99
CA THR A 179 1.13 3.44 1.95
C THR A 179 0.33 4.59 1.35
N GLY A 180 -0.98 4.59 1.59
CA GLY A 180 -1.89 5.66 1.18
C GLY A 180 -2.98 5.90 2.22
N VAL A 181 -3.47 7.13 2.28
CA VAL A 181 -4.53 7.55 3.20
C VAL A 181 -5.86 7.61 2.45
N MET A 182 -6.91 7.05 3.04
CA MET A 182 -8.26 7.04 2.52
C MET A 182 -8.82 8.47 2.51
N PRO A 183 -9.21 8.99 1.33
CA PRO A 183 -9.72 10.36 1.22
C PRO A 183 -11.19 10.47 1.63
N ILE A 184 -11.89 9.35 1.79
CA ILE A 184 -13.35 9.29 2.01
C ILE A 184 -13.72 8.28 3.09
N SER A 185 -14.91 8.45 3.65
CA SER A 185 -15.60 7.42 4.44
C SER A 185 -16.67 6.74 3.59
N GLY A 186 -16.86 5.43 3.75
CA GLY A 186 -17.86 4.65 3.04
C GLY A 186 -17.37 3.24 2.69
N THR A 187 -18.20 2.51 1.96
CA THR A 187 -17.80 1.21 1.39
C THR A 187 -17.03 1.45 0.10
N VAL A 188 -15.81 0.93 0.02
CA VAL A 188 -14.90 1.11 -1.11
C VAL A 188 -14.35 -0.21 -1.61
N ARG A 189 -13.72 -0.17 -2.78
CA ARG A 189 -12.74 -1.16 -3.22
C ARG A 189 -11.49 -0.43 -3.65
N PHE A 190 -10.31 -0.95 -3.31
CA PHE A 190 -9.08 -0.51 -3.94
C PHE A 190 -8.66 -1.53 -4.99
N ALA A 191 -7.86 -1.11 -5.95
CA ALA A 191 -7.30 -1.98 -6.95
C ALA A 191 -5.83 -1.70 -7.20
N ILE A 192 -5.14 -2.75 -7.60
CA ILE A 192 -3.80 -2.67 -8.12
C ILE A 192 -3.88 -3.08 -9.58
N GLN A 193 -3.61 -2.09 -10.43
CA GLN A 193 -3.64 -2.24 -11.87
C GLN A 193 -2.20 -2.31 -12.36
N TYR A 194 -1.85 -3.43 -12.98
CA TYR A 194 -0.66 -3.52 -13.81
C TYR A 194 -1.01 -3.02 -15.20
N TYR A 195 -0.45 -1.86 -15.58
CA TYR A 195 -0.77 -1.21 -16.85
C TYR A 195 0.51 -0.72 -17.55
N LEU A 196 0.78 -1.28 -18.73
CA LEU A 196 1.87 -0.89 -19.61
C LEU A 196 1.38 -0.91 -21.07
N THR A 197 1.65 0.16 -21.80
CA THR A 197 1.26 0.29 -23.22
C THR A 197 2.35 -0.14 -24.21
N ASP A 198 3.53 -0.48 -23.71
CA ASP A 198 4.67 -1.04 -24.48
C ASP A 198 5.43 -2.05 -23.59
N GLY A 199 4.68 -3.00 -23.03
CA GLY A 199 5.18 -4.12 -22.24
C GLY A 199 4.92 -5.46 -22.93
N GLY A 200 4.53 -6.48 -22.18
CA GLY A 200 4.28 -7.82 -22.69
C GLY A 200 5.48 -8.53 -23.35
N VAL A 201 5.19 -9.64 -24.03
CA VAL A 201 6.20 -10.54 -24.64
C VAL A 201 6.93 -9.89 -25.83
N ILE A 202 6.35 -8.84 -26.42
CA ILE A 202 6.84 -8.19 -27.65
C ILE A 202 7.15 -6.69 -27.49
N GLY A 203 6.93 -6.10 -26.32
CA GLY A 203 7.20 -4.68 -26.08
C GLY A 203 8.56 -4.43 -25.43
N ASN A 204 8.95 -3.16 -25.35
CA ASN A 204 10.30 -2.75 -24.96
C ASN A 204 10.46 -2.48 -23.46
N TYR A 205 9.36 -2.35 -22.70
CA TYR A 205 9.36 -1.87 -21.31
C TYR A 205 8.79 -2.90 -20.32
N SER A 206 8.86 -4.20 -20.65
CA SER A 206 8.75 -5.33 -19.72
C SER A 206 9.46 -6.56 -20.31
N ASP A 207 10.05 -7.46 -19.52
CA ASP A 207 10.77 -8.62 -20.07
C ASP A 207 10.73 -9.87 -19.17
N PHE A 208 11.22 -10.94 -19.81
CA PHE A 208 11.50 -12.28 -19.36
C PHE A 208 12.11 -12.37 -17.98
N LEU A 209 11.50 -13.25 -17.17
CA LEU A 209 11.78 -13.50 -15.76
C LEU A 209 11.56 -12.24 -14.90
N GLU A 210 10.58 -12.08 -14.01
CA GLU A 210 9.50 -12.87 -13.45
C GLU A 210 8.69 -11.86 -12.59
N SER A 211 7.38 -12.07 -12.47
CA SER A 211 6.57 -11.67 -11.32
C SER A 211 6.72 -10.22 -10.81
N ILE A 212 5.84 -9.31 -11.25
CA ILE A 212 5.30 -8.32 -10.32
C ILE A 212 4.70 -9.12 -9.18
N CYS A 213 5.33 -9.06 -8.03
CA CYS A 213 4.81 -9.66 -6.83
C CYS A 213 4.17 -8.55 -6.03
N LEU A 214 2.85 -8.62 -5.99
CA LEU A 214 2.07 -7.82 -5.08
C LEU A 214 1.77 -8.66 -3.86
N ARG A 215 2.06 -8.10 -2.71
CA ARG A 215 1.70 -8.69 -1.46
C ARG A 215 0.95 -7.66 -0.66
N LEU A 216 -0.37 -7.70 -0.72
CA LEU A 216 -1.15 -6.98 0.27
C LEU A 216 -0.85 -7.64 1.63
N TYR A 217 -0.20 -6.90 2.53
CA TYR A 217 -0.15 -7.22 3.94
C TYR A 217 -0.42 -5.92 4.67
N GLN A 218 -1.28 -6.05 5.67
CA GLN A 218 -1.69 -4.97 6.54
C GLN A 218 -2.31 -3.80 5.76
N LEU A 219 -3.59 -3.95 5.43
CA LEU A 219 -4.50 -2.80 5.54
C LEU A 219 -4.61 -2.51 7.05
N ARG A 220 -3.52 -2.01 7.65
CA ARG A 220 -3.58 -1.38 8.97
C ARG A 220 -4.22 -0.05 8.70
N LEU A 221 -5.53 -0.12 8.72
CA LEU A 221 -6.36 1.04 8.77
C LEU A 221 -6.16 1.67 10.15
N GLN A 222 -5.14 2.51 10.26
CA GLN A 222 -4.80 3.20 11.49
C GLN A 222 -5.77 4.37 11.66
N LEU A 223 -6.77 4.19 12.54
CA LEU A 223 -7.49 5.31 13.13
C LEU A 223 -6.53 6.05 14.07
N LEU A 224 -5.84 7.06 13.57
CA LEU A 224 -5.25 8.08 14.43
C LEU A 224 -6.36 9.06 14.83
N GLN A 225 -7.02 8.81 15.96
CA GLN A 225 -7.86 9.82 16.58
C GLN A 225 -6.92 10.82 17.28
N GLU A 226 -6.52 11.89 16.60
CA GLU A 226 -5.84 13.00 17.26
C GLU A 226 -6.77 13.57 18.35
N PHE A 227 -6.47 13.26 19.62
CA PHE A 227 -7.10 13.90 20.77
C PHE A 227 -6.71 15.39 20.77
N ARG A 228 -7.54 16.26 20.17
CA ARG A 228 -7.45 17.70 20.44
C ARG A 228 -7.96 17.96 21.86
N LEU A 229 -7.05 17.92 22.83
CA LEU A 229 -7.31 18.49 24.15
C LEU A 229 -7.35 20.02 24.01
N PHE A 230 -8.54 20.57 23.78
CA PHE A 230 -8.79 21.98 24.07
C PHE A 230 -8.89 22.13 25.59
N THR A 231 -7.79 22.46 26.25
CA THR A 231 -7.85 23.06 27.59
C THR A 231 -8.10 24.55 27.46
N THR A 232 -9.38 24.93 27.46
CA THR A 232 -9.79 26.27 27.90
C THR A 232 -9.64 26.31 29.42
N GLN A 233 -8.52 26.84 29.90
CA GLN A 233 -8.40 27.23 31.30
C GLN A 233 -9.01 28.64 31.45
N GLN A 234 -10.32 28.70 31.65
CA GLN A 234 -10.93 29.82 32.37
C GLN A 234 -10.72 29.54 33.86
N MET A 235 -10.05 30.46 34.56
CA MET A 235 -10.19 30.61 36.01
C MET A 235 -10.29 32.11 36.32
N TYR A 236 -11.28 32.39 37.16
CA TYR A 236 -11.58 33.64 37.85
C TYR A 236 -10.39 34.18 38.65
#